data_AF-A0A355UU72-F1
#
_entry.id   AF-A0A355UU72-F1
#
_cell.length_a   1.000
_cell.length_b   1.000
_cell.length_c   1.000
_cell.angle_alpha   90.00
_cell.angle_beta   90.00
_cell.angle_gamma   90.00
#
_symmetry.space_group_name_H-M   'P 1'
#
loop_
_entity.id
_entity.type
_entity.pdbx_description
1 polymer ?
#
loop_
_entity_poly.entity_id
_entity_poly.type
_entity_poly.pdbx_seq_one_letter_code
_entity_poly.pdbx_strand_id
1 'polypeptide(L)'
;MAKSFQSETGEVKPESLHFGQLLVARKIISKPQLEIALEEQKHCPYLRIGEVLLGLGLISFPQLRENLEDQYKDVRLGQLMLRLSIVSIAQLEEALQVQERSGERLGQILVRLGHCTESQLYRALAIQKE
;
A
#
# COMPACT_ATOMS: atom_id res chain seq x y z
N MET A 1 20.94 -38.19 -33.37
CA MET A 1 21.68 -38.47 -32.11
C MET A 1 21.50 -37.31 -31.18
N ALA A 2 21.24 -37.64 -29.92
CA ALA A 2 20.74 -36.78 -28.86
C ALA A 2 21.78 -35.85 -28.23
N LYS A 3 21.24 -34.97 -27.37
CA LYS A 3 21.78 -34.34 -26.14
C LYS A 3 21.82 -32.81 -26.22
N SER A 4 21.39 -32.03 -25.24
CA SER A 4 20.68 -32.33 -23.99
C SER A 4 20.06 -31.03 -23.47
N PHE A 5 18.93 -31.24 -22.79
CA PHE A 5 18.27 -30.36 -21.84
C PHE A 5 19.23 -29.92 -20.72
N GLN A 6 19.33 -28.61 -20.45
CA GLN A 6 19.56 -27.99 -19.12
C GLN A 6 18.96 -26.58 -19.20
N SER A 7 17.74 -26.34 -18.70
CA SER A 7 17.40 -25.98 -17.31
C SER A 7 18.14 -24.74 -16.80
N GLU A 8 17.61 -23.55 -17.11
CA GLU A 8 17.75 -22.38 -16.24
C GLU A 8 16.37 -22.04 -15.69
N THR A 9 15.92 -22.85 -14.74
CA THR A 9 14.97 -22.39 -13.73
C THR A 9 15.69 -21.30 -12.95
N GLY A 10 15.51 -20.05 -13.36
CA GLY A 10 15.96 -18.89 -12.61
C GLY A 10 15.26 -18.91 -11.25
N GLU A 11 15.93 -19.45 -10.24
CA GLU A 11 15.57 -19.28 -8.85
C GLU A 11 15.65 -17.78 -8.55
N VAL A 12 14.51 -17.10 -8.67
CA VAL A 12 14.38 -15.72 -8.24
C VAL A 12 14.53 -15.74 -6.73
N LYS A 13 15.66 -15.22 -6.25
CA LYS A 13 15.95 -15.13 -4.82
C LYS A 13 14.82 -14.34 -4.13
N PRO A 14 14.19 -14.88 -3.07
CA PRO A 14 13.07 -14.23 -2.35
C PRO A 14 13.42 -12.82 -1.86
N GLU A 15 14.70 -12.55 -1.68
CA GLU A 15 15.34 -11.37 -1.09
C GLU A 15 15.24 -10.10 -1.96
N SER A 16 14.71 -10.19 -3.19
CA SER A 16 14.61 -9.07 -4.14
C SER A 16 13.26 -8.99 -4.88
N LEU A 17 12.27 -9.79 -4.46
CA LEU A 17 10.92 -9.72 -5.04
C LEU A 17 10.21 -8.44 -4.57
N HIS A 18 9.80 -7.63 -5.53
CA HIS A 18 8.90 -6.51 -5.27
C HIS A 18 7.59 -7.03 -4.67
N PHE A 19 6.99 -6.29 -3.72
CA PHE A 19 5.82 -6.74 -2.94
C PHE A 19 4.69 -7.35 -3.81
N GLY A 20 4.37 -6.74 -4.96
CA GLY A 20 3.38 -7.30 -5.88
C GLY A 20 3.76 -8.68 -6.43
N GLN A 21 5.03 -8.87 -6.80
CA GLN A 21 5.54 -10.16 -7.28
C GLN A 21 5.62 -11.20 -6.15
N LEU A 22 5.90 -10.78 -4.92
CA LEU A 22 5.84 -11.63 -3.73
C LEU A 22 4.43 -12.21 -3.54
N LEU A 23 3.39 -11.39 -3.70
CA LEU A 23 1.99 -11.85 -3.60
C LEU A 23 1.62 -12.85 -4.71
N VAL A 24 2.16 -12.68 -5.91
CA VAL A 24 2.01 -13.65 -7.01
C VAL A 24 2.73 -14.95 -6.69
N ALA A 25 3.98 -14.88 -6.22
CA ALA A 25 4.76 -16.06 -5.85
C ALA A 25 4.08 -16.86 -4.72
N ARG A 26 3.44 -16.17 -3.77
CA ARG A 26 2.67 -16.77 -2.67
C ARG A 26 1.24 -17.20 -3.07
N LYS A 27 0.86 -17.04 -4.35
CA LYS A 27 -0.47 -17.37 -4.89
C LYS A 27 -1.64 -16.64 -4.21
N ILE A 28 -1.38 -15.47 -3.64
CA ILE A 28 -2.41 -14.63 -3.01
C ILE A 28 -3.18 -13.87 -4.09
N ILE A 29 -2.45 -13.43 -5.12
CA ILE A 29 -3.02 -12.84 -6.34
C ILE A 29 -2.45 -13.55 -7.55
N SER A 30 -3.15 -13.44 -8.68
CA SER A 30 -2.67 -13.89 -9.98
C SER A 30 -1.88 -12.78 -10.69
N LYS A 31 -1.06 -13.16 -11.67
CA LYS A 31 -0.32 -12.19 -12.50
C LYS A 31 -1.24 -11.18 -13.20
N PRO A 32 -2.40 -11.57 -13.79
CA PRO A 32 -3.35 -10.60 -14.35
C PRO A 32 -3.91 -9.62 -13.31
N GLN A 33 -4.18 -10.07 -12.07
CA GLN A 33 -4.64 -9.19 -10.99
C GLN A 33 -3.56 -8.17 -10.57
N LEU A 34 -2.29 -8.58 -10.57
CA LEU A 34 -1.18 -7.66 -10.35
C LEU A 34 -1.08 -6.63 -11.48
N GLU A 35 -1.26 -7.04 -12.73
CA GLU A 35 -1.25 -6.13 -13.89
C GLU A 35 -2.37 -5.10 -13.81
N ILE A 36 -3.58 -5.50 -13.43
CA ILE A 36 -4.71 -4.58 -13.17
C ILE A 36 -4.33 -3.56 -12.10
N ALA A 37 -3.78 -4.01 -10.96
CA ALA A 37 -3.39 -3.11 -9.88
C ALA A 37 -2.24 -2.17 -10.27
N LEU A 38 -1.30 -2.62 -11.11
CA LEU A 38 -0.21 -1.78 -11.63
C LEU A 38 -0.74 -0.72 -12.61
N GLU A 39 -1.76 -1.06 -13.41
CA GLU A 39 -2.41 -0.11 -14.29
C GLU A 39 -3.15 0.98 -13.49
N GLU A 40 -3.95 0.57 -12.50
CA GLU A 40 -4.63 1.49 -11.59
C GLU A 40 -3.64 2.38 -10.80
N GLN A 41 -2.49 1.82 -10.42
CA GLN A 41 -1.45 2.60 -9.73
C GLN A 41 -0.90 3.74 -10.61
N LYS A 42 -0.90 3.63 -11.95
CA LYS A 42 -0.48 4.75 -12.82
C LYS A 42 -1.39 5.96 -12.69
N HIS A 43 -2.67 5.73 -12.39
CA HIS A 43 -3.65 6.79 -12.16
C HIS A 43 -3.60 7.34 -10.73
N CYS A 44 -3.04 6.55 -9.80
CA CYS A 44 -2.88 6.91 -8.39
C CYS A 44 -1.43 6.65 -7.89
N PRO A 45 -0.41 7.36 -8.40
CA PRO A 45 1.01 7.06 -8.14
C PRO A 45 1.42 7.24 -6.66
N TYR A 46 0.61 7.95 -5.88
CA TYR A 46 0.77 8.16 -4.44
C TYR A 46 0.49 6.88 -3.62
N LEU A 47 -0.28 5.94 -4.18
CA LEU A 47 -0.61 4.66 -3.53
C LEU A 47 0.45 3.61 -3.85
N ARG A 48 0.84 2.82 -2.85
CA ARG A 48 1.67 1.62 -3.02
C ARG A 48 0.84 0.52 -3.65
N ILE A 49 1.51 -0.40 -4.36
CA ILE A 49 0.83 -1.51 -5.04
C ILE A 49 -0.05 -2.35 -4.10
N GLY A 50 0.36 -2.55 -2.84
CA GLY A 50 -0.45 -3.24 -1.83
C GLY A 50 -1.72 -2.49 -1.42
N GLU A 51 -1.70 -1.16 -1.44
CA GLU A 51 -2.87 -0.32 -1.15
C GLU A 51 -3.86 -0.35 -2.30
N VAL A 52 -3.36 -0.31 -3.53
CA VAL A 52 -4.19 -0.47 -4.74
C VAL A 52 -4.83 -1.86 -4.77
N LEU A 53 -4.05 -2.92 -4.50
CA LEU A 53 -4.58 -4.29 -4.41
C LEU A 53 -5.67 -4.44 -3.33
N LEU A 54 -5.52 -3.78 -2.19
CA LEU A 54 -6.54 -3.75 -1.14
C LEU A 54 -7.78 -2.96 -1.58
N GLY A 55 -7.60 -1.78 -2.18
CA GLY A 55 -8.68 -0.93 -2.67
C GLY A 55 -9.52 -1.58 -3.77
N LEU A 56 -8.88 -2.37 -4.64
CA LEU A 56 -9.55 -3.17 -5.66
C LEU A 56 -10.19 -4.46 -5.12
N GLY A 57 -10.07 -4.74 -3.82
CA GLY A 57 -10.57 -5.97 -3.20
C GLY A 57 -9.85 -7.24 -3.66
N LEU A 58 -8.66 -7.11 -4.25
CA LEU A 58 -7.85 -8.24 -4.74
C LEU A 58 -7.10 -8.93 -3.61
N ILE A 59 -6.84 -8.22 -2.52
CA ILE A 59 -6.32 -8.77 -1.26
C ILE A 59 -7.08 -8.18 -0.07
N SER A 60 -7.11 -8.91 1.03
CA SER A 60 -7.64 -8.44 2.31
C SER A 60 -6.57 -7.77 3.18
N PHE A 61 -6.99 -6.99 4.17
CA PHE A 61 -6.06 -6.35 5.11
C PHE A 61 -5.18 -7.35 5.90
N PRO A 62 -5.70 -8.49 6.40
CA PRO A 62 -4.86 -9.52 7.01
C PRO A 62 -3.80 -10.06 6.05
N GLN A 63 -4.17 -10.36 4.81
CA GLN A 63 -3.24 -10.82 3.77
C GLN A 63 -2.19 -9.76 3.44
N LEU A 64 -2.58 -8.49 3.32
CA LEU A 64 -1.63 -7.39 3.13
C LEU A 64 -0.60 -7.36 4.26
N ARG A 65 -1.04 -7.45 5.52
CA ARG A 65 -0.16 -7.41 6.70
C ARG A 65 0.78 -8.62 6.80
N GLU A 66 0.26 -9.84 6.59
CA GLU A 66 1.04 -11.09 6.67
C GLU A 66 2.13 -11.20 5.59
N ASN A 67 2.01 -10.40 4.53
CA ASN A 67 2.90 -10.45 3.39
C ASN A 67 3.84 -9.24 3.30
N LEU A 68 3.61 -8.22 4.13
CA LEU A 68 4.56 -7.13 4.33
C LEU A 68 5.69 -7.67 5.21
N GLU A 69 6.89 -7.81 4.64
CA GLU A 69 8.08 -8.15 5.44
C GLU A 69 8.32 -7.08 6.51
N ASP A 70 8.93 -7.46 7.64
CA ASP A 70 9.22 -6.58 8.79
C ASP A 70 9.95 -5.27 8.42
N GLN A 71 10.57 -5.19 7.23
CA GLN A 71 11.18 -3.97 6.68
C GLN A 71 10.19 -2.88 6.24
N TYR A 72 8.88 -3.17 6.15
CA TYR A 72 7.85 -2.20 5.77
C TYR A 72 7.01 -1.68 6.95
N LYS A 73 7.55 -1.76 8.18
CA LYS A 73 6.92 -1.34 9.45
C LYS A 73 6.47 0.13 9.55
N ASP A 74 6.80 0.97 8.56
CA ASP A 74 6.26 2.34 8.49
C ASP A 74 4.77 2.31 8.08
N VAL A 75 3.91 2.14 9.09
CA VAL A 75 2.49 2.46 8.99
C VAL A 75 2.39 3.95 8.66
N ARG A 76 1.97 4.27 7.45
CA ARG A 76 1.77 5.67 7.03
C ARG A 76 0.65 6.27 7.86
N LEU A 77 0.79 7.54 8.26
CA LEU A 77 -0.22 8.28 9.02
C LEU A 77 -1.64 8.13 8.43
N GLY A 78 -1.79 8.19 7.10
CA GLY A 78 -3.07 7.98 6.43
C GLY A 78 -3.69 6.60 6.69
N GLN A 79 -2.90 5.52 6.66
CA GLN A 79 -3.38 4.16 6.96
C GLN A 79 -3.78 4.00 8.42
N LEU A 80 -3.02 4.60 9.33
CA LEU A 80 -3.35 4.56 10.75
C LEU A 80 -4.65 5.32 11.04
N MET A 81 -4.86 6.46 10.39
CA MET A 81 -6.09 7.24 10.55
C MET A 81 -7.31 6.53 9.97
N LEU A 82 -7.17 5.79 8.86
CA LEU A 82 -8.21 4.88 8.36
C LEU A 82 -8.50 3.74 9.35
N ARG A 83 -7.46 3.09 9.87
CA ARG A 83 -7.57 1.98 10.83
C ARG A 83 -8.26 2.39 12.14
N LEU A 84 -8.02 3.62 12.58
CA LEU A 84 -8.65 4.20 13.77
C LEU A 84 -10.04 4.78 13.48
N SER A 85 -10.55 4.64 12.24
CA SER A 85 -11.80 5.24 11.77
C SER A 85 -11.89 6.75 12.03
N ILE A 86 -10.73 7.42 12.05
CA ILE A 86 -10.62 8.87 12.20
C ILE A 86 -11.00 9.55 10.88
N VAL A 87 -10.63 8.94 9.75
CA VAL A 87 -10.94 9.42 8.40
C VAL A 87 -11.46 8.26 7.57
N SER A 88 -12.25 8.55 6.54
CA SER A 88 -12.66 7.59 5.50
C SER A 88 -11.72 7.61 4.30
N ILE A 89 -11.86 6.63 3.40
CA ILE A 89 -11.04 6.52 2.18
C ILE A 89 -11.22 7.78 1.30
N ALA A 90 -12.47 8.19 1.06
CA ALA A 90 -12.77 9.37 0.25
C ALA A 90 -12.17 10.66 0.85
N GLN A 91 -12.21 10.81 2.18
CA GLN A 91 -11.62 11.96 2.87
C GLN A 91 -10.09 11.96 2.81
N LEU A 92 -9.47 10.78 2.89
CA LEU A 92 -8.03 10.64 2.74
C LEU A 92 -7.60 10.94 1.30
N GLU A 93 -8.34 10.47 0.30
CA GLU A 93 -8.09 10.77 -1.11
C GLU A 93 -8.19 12.26 -1.41
N GLU A 94 -9.22 12.93 -0.92
CA GLU A 94 -9.36 14.38 -1.04
C GLU A 94 -8.16 15.11 -0.42
N ALA A 95 -7.75 14.72 0.79
CA ALA A 95 -6.61 15.32 1.46
C ALA A 95 -5.29 15.08 0.73
N LEU A 96 -5.12 13.90 0.10
CA LEU A 96 -3.95 13.58 -0.72
C LEU A 96 -3.91 14.41 -2.01
N GLN A 97 -5.05 14.62 -2.68
CA GLN A 97 -5.13 15.50 -3.86
C GLN A 97 -4.75 16.95 -3.52
N VAL A 98 -5.17 17.42 -2.35
CA VAL A 98 -4.78 18.76 -1.87
C VAL A 98 -3.29 18.79 -1.55
N GLN A 99 -2.76 17.77 -0.88
CA GLN A 99 -1.34 17.66 -0.55
C GLN A 99 -0.45 17.72 -1.80
N GLU A 100 -0.84 17.03 -2.87
CA GLU A 100 -0.09 17.01 -4.12
C GLU A 100 -0.01 18.41 -4.74
N ARG A 101 -1.10 19.18 -4.66
CA ARG A 101 -1.18 20.53 -5.25
C ARG A 101 -0.53 21.60 -4.40
N SER A 102 -0.61 21.49 -3.08
CA SER A 102 -0.15 22.54 -2.15
C SER A 102 1.20 22.25 -1.49
N GLY A 103 1.64 20.99 -1.45
CA GLY A 103 2.84 20.56 -0.72
C GLY A 103 2.69 20.60 0.81
N GLU A 104 1.50 20.89 1.33
CA GLU A 104 1.24 20.91 2.78
C GLU A 104 1.34 19.51 3.41
N ARG A 105 1.43 19.44 4.74
CA ARG A 105 1.46 18.15 5.45
C ARG A 105 0.06 17.52 5.45
N LEU A 106 -0.05 16.25 5.08
CA LEU A 106 -1.30 15.49 5.05
C LEU A 106 -2.14 15.64 6.32
N GLY A 107 -1.53 15.54 7.51
CA GLY A 107 -2.23 15.72 8.78
C GLY A 107 -2.85 17.11 8.95
N GLN A 108 -2.16 18.17 8.53
CA GLN A 108 -2.68 19.54 8.58
C GLN A 108 -3.85 19.71 7.61
N ILE A 109 -3.76 19.12 6.42
CA ILE A 109 -4.83 19.13 5.44
C ILE A 109 -6.07 18.41 5.98
N LEU A 110 -5.90 17.23 6.59
CA LEU A 110 -7.00 16.47 7.18
C LEU A 110 -7.72 17.25 8.30
N VAL A 111 -7.00 18.03 9.09
CA VAL A 111 -7.59 18.93 10.09
C VAL A 111 -8.28 20.12 9.42
N ARG A 112 -7.61 20.75 8.44
CA ARG A 112 -8.12 21.92 7.72
C ARG A 112 -9.38 21.63 6.92
N LEU A 113 -9.50 20.43 6.34
CA LEU A 113 -10.71 19.96 5.64
C LEU A 113 -11.82 19.52 6.61
N GLY A 114 -11.56 19.49 7.92
CA GLY A 114 -12.53 19.06 8.92
C GLY A 114 -12.71 17.54 9.01
N HIS A 115 -11.85 16.76 8.34
CA HIS A 115 -11.92 15.29 8.33
C HIS A 115 -11.46 14.68 9.64
N CYS A 116 -10.64 15.39 10.41
CA CYS A 116 -10.27 14.99 11.78
C CYS A 116 -9.98 16.21 12.67
N THR A 117 -9.99 15.99 13.98
CA THR A 117 -9.55 16.98 14.96
C THR A 117 -8.04 16.91 15.20
N GLU A 118 -7.45 17.99 15.69
CA GLU A 118 -6.04 18.00 16.11
C GLU A 118 -5.75 16.90 17.13
N SER A 119 -6.65 16.70 18.10
CA SER A 119 -6.51 15.64 19.12
C SER A 119 -6.46 14.23 18.51
N GLN A 120 -7.26 13.95 17.48
CA GLN A 120 -7.24 12.68 16.77
C GLN A 120 -5.95 12.53 15.94
N LEU A 121 -5.50 13.61 15.29
CA LEU A 121 -4.23 13.64 14.58
C LEU A 121 -3.04 13.37 15.51
N TYR A 122 -2.97 14.03 16.67
CA TYR A 122 -1.91 13.80 17.65
C TYR A 122 -1.90 12.37 18.18
N ARG A 123 -3.07 11.78 18.44
CA ARG A 123 -3.18 10.38 18.84
C ARG A 123 -2.65 9.44 17.75
N ALA A 124 -3.03 9.66 16.50
CA ALA A 124 -2.52 8.88 15.38
C ALA A 124 -1.00 9.03 15.24
N LEU A 125 -0.47 10.26 15.33
CA LEU A 125 0.97 10.52 15.27
C LEU A 125 1.76 9.88 16.42
N ALA A 126 1.18 9.78 17.62
CA ALA A 126 1.80 9.10 18.75
C ALA A 126 1.94 7.60 18.48
N ILE A 127 0.87 6.96 18.02
CA ILE A 127 0.86 5.52 17.67
C ILE A 127 1.78 5.24 16.46
N GLN A 128 1.93 6.19 15.53
CA GLN A 128 2.82 6.02 14.38
C GLN A 128 4.31 5.95 14.77
N LYS A 129 4.69 6.54 15.91
CA LYS A 129 6.09 6.62 16.36
C LYS A 129 6.52 5.46 17.27
N GLU A 130 5.59 4.56 17.60
CA GLU A 130 5.82 3.31 18.35
C GLU A 130 6.05 2.14 17.40
#